data_AF-A0A1P8U629-F1
#
_entry.id   AF-A0A1P8U629-F1
#
_cell.length_a   1.000
_cell.length_b   1.000
_cell.length_c   1.000
_cell.angle_alpha   90.00
_cell.angle_beta   90.00
_cell.angle_gamma   90.00
#
_symmetry.space_group_name_H-M   'P 1'
#
loop_
_entity.id
_entity.type
_entity.pdbx_description
1 polymer ?
#
loop_
_entity_poly.entity_id
_entity_poly.type
_entity_poly.pdbx_seq_one_letter_code
_entity_poly.pdbx_strand_id
1 'polypeptide(L)'
;MVRRARHLRGTSRRDRQCHAGTRLADSEGVVRRTRFSRCRRQRTPALVHGDFGPHNIGWCDGVAVSVFDWDNAALDDPAIDIAPLIGIYGAMHVADIAPADLLQRAMRHRATLPLQVAAAAHRVGDAALRGHAVGNFRSRLAAGTLHDPAGSRPLA
;
A
#
# COMPACT_ATOMS: atom_id res chain seq x y z
N MET A 1 -32.59 46.95 -14.87
CA MET A 1 -33.75 46.08 -15.13
C MET A 1 -33.23 44.68 -15.50
N VAL A 2 -33.54 43.68 -14.66
CA VAL A 2 -33.49 42.20 -14.84
C VAL A 2 -32.13 41.53 -15.17
N ARG A 3 -31.37 40.99 -14.19
CA ARG A 3 -31.41 39.62 -13.59
C ARG A 3 -31.20 38.43 -14.57
N ARG A 4 -30.05 37.73 -14.49
CA ARG A 4 -29.88 36.39 -13.85
C ARG A 4 -28.56 35.70 -14.21
N ALA A 5 -27.88 35.21 -13.17
CA ALA A 5 -26.89 34.14 -13.23
C ALA A 5 -27.51 32.82 -13.72
N ARG A 6 -26.73 32.01 -14.46
CA ARG A 6 -26.96 30.57 -14.59
C ARG A 6 -25.71 29.79 -14.22
N HIS A 7 -25.81 29.19 -13.06
CA HIS A 7 -25.07 28.04 -12.58
C HIS A 7 -25.35 26.85 -13.51
N LEU A 8 -24.33 26.19 -14.05
CA LEU A 8 -24.45 24.83 -14.57
C LEU A 8 -23.46 23.92 -13.84
N ARG A 9 -24.04 23.19 -12.90
CA ARG A 9 -23.42 22.05 -12.21
C ARG A 9 -23.21 20.95 -13.26
N GLY A 10 -21.96 20.71 -13.64
CA GLY A 10 -21.58 19.49 -14.35
C GLY A 10 -21.47 18.35 -13.35
N THR A 11 -22.57 17.63 -13.13
CA THR A 11 -22.59 16.41 -12.31
C THR A 11 -21.73 15.34 -12.96
N SER A 12 -20.68 14.94 -12.24
CA SER A 12 -19.83 13.78 -12.49
C SER A 12 -20.68 12.53 -12.73
N ARG A 13 -20.62 12.02 -13.96
CA ARG A 13 -21.16 10.73 -14.39
C ARG A 13 -20.00 9.97 -15.04
N ARG A 14 -19.16 9.33 -14.23
CA ARG A 14 -18.29 8.24 -14.70
C ARG A 14 -18.61 7.01 -13.90
N ASP A 15 -18.90 5.96 -14.65
CA ASP A 15 -19.78 4.88 -14.27
C ASP A 15 -19.19 3.96 -13.21
N ARG A 16 -20.06 3.67 -12.24
CA ARG A 16 -19.92 2.59 -11.26
C ARG A 16 -20.20 1.28 -11.99
N GLN A 17 -19.16 0.59 -12.46
CA GLN A 17 -19.31 -0.77 -12.95
C GLN A 17 -19.23 -1.75 -11.78
N CYS A 18 -20.40 -2.11 -11.26
CA CYS A 18 -20.60 -3.18 -10.30
C CYS A 18 -20.75 -4.51 -11.06
N HIS A 19 -19.74 -5.39 -11.02
CA HIS A 19 -19.92 -6.77 -11.49
C HIS A 19 -20.71 -7.59 -10.46
N ALA A 20 -21.79 -8.24 -10.91
CA ALA A 20 -22.63 -9.10 -10.12
C ALA A 20 -21.93 -10.45 -9.85
N GLY A 21 -21.95 -10.89 -8.58
CA GLY A 21 -21.32 -12.14 -8.14
C GLY A 21 -22.14 -13.40 -8.47
N THR A 22 -21.42 -14.50 -8.64
CA THR A 22 -21.91 -15.87 -8.86
C THR A 22 -22.69 -16.39 -7.65
N ARG A 23 -23.81 -17.11 -7.90
CA ARG A 23 -24.66 -17.73 -6.88
C ARG A 23 -24.10 -19.09 -6.48
N LEU A 24 -23.87 -19.31 -5.18
CA LEU A 24 -23.85 -20.63 -4.57
C LEU A 24 -24.96 -20.62 -3.50
N ALA A 25 -25.87 -21.58 -3.59
CA ALA A 25 -27.03 -21.68 -2.70
C ALA A 25 -26.72 -22.71 -1.61
N ASP A 26 -26.84 -22.30 -0.34
CA ASP A 26 -26.88 -23.21 0.81
C ASP A 26 -28.34 -23.46 1.21
N SER A 27 -28.60 -24.66 1.73
CA SER A 27 -29.93 -25.28 1.88
C SER A 27 -30.79 -24.79 3.07
N GLU A 28 -30.56 -23.60 3.63
CA GLU A 28 -31.31 -23.13 4.82
C GLU A 28 -31.73 -21.64 4.78
N GLY A 29 -32.24 -21.17 3.64
CA GLY A 29 -33.29 -20.12 3.61
C GLY A 29 -33.01 -18.73 4.21
N VAL A 30 -31.82 -18.42 4.73
CA VAL A 30 -31.47 -17.11 5.30
C VAL A 30 -30.27 -16.53 4.54
N VAL A 31 -30.56 -15.88 3.41
CA VAL A 31 -29.54 -15.11 2.67
C VAL A 31 -29.27 -13.80 3.41
N ARG A 32 -28.36 -13.81 4.40
CA ARG A 32 -27.75 -12.56 4.89
C ARG A 32 -26.88 -11.99 3.78
N ARG A 33 -27.40 -11.00 3.03
CA ARG A 33 -26.61 -10.19 2.10
C ARG A 33 -25.61 -9.35 2.87
N THR A 34 -24.45 -9.91 3.19
CA THR A 34 -23.28 -9.09 3.50
C THR A 34 -22.80 -8.49 2.19
N ARG A 35 -23.31 -7.30 1.84
CA ARG A 35 -22.76 -6.52 0.73
C ARG A 35 -21.36 -6.08 1.14
N PHE A 36 -20.34 -6.81 0.71
CA PHE A 36 -19.01 -6.22 0.55
C PHE A 36 -19.09 -5.24 -0.61
N SER A 37 -19.49 -3.99 -0.33
CA SER A 37 -19.27 -2.89 -1.24
C SER A 37 -17.76 -2.67 -1.34
N ARG A 38 -17.14 -3.36 -2.29
CA ARG A 38 -15.73 -3.21 -2.65
C ARG A 38 -15.56 -1.86 -3.35
N CYS A 39 -15.62 -0.77 -2.59
CA CYS A 39 -15.19 0.55 -3.05
C CYS A 39 -13.66 0.60 -3.04
N ARG A 40 -13.02 -0.29 -3.81
CA ARG A 40 -11.63 -0.03 -4.21
C ARG A 40 -11.74 1.06 -5.25
N ARG A 41 -11.38 2.30 -4.91
CA ARG A 41 -10.99 3.27 -5.94
C ARG A 41 -9.94 2.54 -6.79
N GLN A 42 -10.26 2.25 -8.05
CA GLN A 42 -9.25 1.84 -9.02
C GLN A 42 -8.23 2.97 -9.06
N ARG A 43 -7.02 2.70 -8.59
CA ARG A 43 -5.90 3.63 -8.64
C ARG A 43 -4.99 3.19 -9.78
N THR A 44 -4.46 4.16 -10.51
CA THR A 44 -3.55 3.91 -11.62
C THR A 44 -2.24 3.35 -11.05
N PRO A 45 -1.81 2.15 -11.47
CA PRO A 45 -0.48 1.64 -11.13
C PRO A 45 0.59 2.58 -11.68
N ALA A 46 1.72 2.65 -11.00
CA ALA A 46 2.89 3.43 -11.39
C ALA A 46 4.13 2.53 -11.45
N LEU A 47 5.16 2.98 -12.15
CA LEU A 47 6.48 2.34 -12.04
C LEU A 47 6.98 2.51 -10.60
N VAL A 48 7.22 1.39 -9.93
CA VAL A 48 7.85 1.32 -8.61
C VAL A 48 9.23 0.71 -8.72
N HIS A 49 10.12 1.07 -7.80
CA HIS A 49 11.44 0.47 -7.66
C HIS A 49 11.37 -0.96 -7.11
N GLY A 50 10.42 -1.22 -6.21
CA GLY A 50 10.20 -2.54 -5.61
C GLY A 50 11.13 -2.86 -4.43
N ASP A 51 12.31 -2.22 -4.37
CA ASP A 51 13.21 -2.25 -3.21
C ASP A 51 13.72 -0.84 -2.84
N PHE A 52 12.81 0.13 -2.71
CA PHE A 52 13.22 1.51 -2.46
C PHE A 52 13.66 1.73 -1.01
N GLY A 53 14.96 1.97 -0.80
CA GLY A 53 15.50 2.31 0.51
C GLY A 53 16.80 3.12 0.41
N PRO A 54 17.30 3.69 1.52
CA PRO A 54 18.52 4.51 1.52
C PRO A 54 19.76 3.78 0.98
N HIS A 55 19.78 2.46 1.06
CA HIS A 55 20.84 1.61 0.52
C HIS A 55 20.88 1.59 -1.01
N ASN A 56 19.79 2.01 -1.68
CA ASN A 56 19.64 2.12 -3.14
C ASN A 56 19.68 3.57 -3.65
N ILE A 57 20.10 4.51 -2.80
CA ILE A 57 20.21 5.94 -3.14
C ILE A 57 21.67 6.38 -3.03
N GLY A 58 22.20 6.97 -4.09
CA GLY A 58 23.50 7.62 -4.08
C GLY A 58 23.39 9.05 -3.59
N TRP A 59 24.28 9.44 -2.67
CA TRP A 59 24.30 10.76 -2.04
C TRP A 59 25.57 11.51 -2.39
N CYS A 60 25.44 12.82 -2.65
CA CYS A 60 26.56 13.74 -2.79
C CYS A 60 26.22 15.01 -2.00
N ASP A 61 27.05 15.38 -1.02
CA ASP A 61 26.88 16.57 -0.17
C ASP A 61 25.46 16.70 0.44
N GLY A 62 24.89 15.58 0.89
CA GLY A 62 23.56 15.53 1.50
C GLY A 62 22.39 15.58 0.50
N VAL A 63 22.67 15.59 -0.80
CA VAL A 63 21.68 15.57 -1.87
C VAL A 63 21.61 14.17 -2.50
N ALA A 64 20.41 13.65 -2.71
CA ALA A 64 20.21 12.41 -3.47
C ALA A 64 20.47 12.68 -4.96
N VAL A 65 21.43 11.97 -5.56
CA VAL A 65 21.88 12.20 -6.95
C VAL A 65 21.66 11.00 -7.87
N SER A 66 21.43 9.80 -7.33
CA SER A 66 21.18 8.60 -8.12
C SER A 66 20.31 7.58 -7.39
N VAL A 67 19.68 6.70 -8.18
CA VAL A 67 18.92 5.52 -7.72
C VAL A 67 19.38 4.33 -8.55
N PHE A 68 19.73 3.22 -7.91
CA PHE A 68 20.28 2.02 -8.53
C PHE A 68 19.54 0.76 -8.03
N ASP A 69 19.80 -0.39 -8.67
CA ASP A 69 19.17 -1.69 -8.37
C ASP A 69 17.68 -1.77 -8.74
N TRP A 70 17.40 -1.54 -10.02
CA TRP A 70 16.05 -1.56 -10.60
C TRP A 70 15.51 -2.96 -10.93
N ASP A 71 16.18 -4.03 -10.49
CA ASP A 71 15.82 -5.41 -10.88
C ASP A 71 14.46 -5.86 -10.31
N ASN A 72 13.98 -5.18 -9.26
CA ASN A 72 12.66 -5.39 -8.66
C ASN A 72 11.57 -4.45 -9.19
N ALA A 73 11.88 -3.63 -10.20
CA ALA A 73 10.95 -2.62 -10.67
C ALA A 73 9.72 -3.23 -11.36
N ALA A 74 8.54 -2.65 -11.09
CA ALA A 74 7.26 -3.17 -11.60
C ALA A 74 6.22 -2.05 -11.79
N LEU A 75 5.14 -2.35 -12.52
CA LEU A 75 3.93 -1.53 -12.51
C LEU A 75 3.03 -1.97 -11.37
N ASP A 76 3.00 -1.21 -10.27
CA ASP A 76 2.24 -1.56 -9.07
C ASP A 76 1.79 -0.30 -8.29
N ASP A 77 1.35 -0.49 -7.06
CA ASP A 77 0.99 0.56 -6.14
C ASP A 77 2.23 1.40 -5.73
N PRO A 78 2.30 2.72 -6.01
CA PRO A 78 3.41 3.58 -5.59
C PRO A 78 3.64 3.63 -4.08
N ALA A 79 2.66 3.21 -3.28
CA ALA A 79 2.81 3.08 -1.83
C ALA A 79 3.83 2.01 -1.41
N ILE A 80 4.21 1.10 -2.32
CA ILE A 80 5.25 0.10 -2.09
C ILE A 80 6.60 0.77 -1.81
N ASP A 81 7.01 1.74 -2.63
CA ASP A 81 8.29 2.43 -2.44
C ASP A 81 8.31 3.35 -1.20
N ILE A 82 7.14 3.79 -0.74
CA ILE A 82 7.03 4.60 0.49
C ILE A 82 7.10 3.72 1.75
N ALA A 83 6.70 2.45 1.68
CA ALA A 83 6.58 1.59 2.84
C ALA A 83 7.92 1.31 3.58
N PRO A 84 9.06 1.06 2.90
CA PRO A 84 10.35 0.93 3.55
C PRO A 84 10.79 2.21 4.29
N LEU A 85 10.47 3.38 3.74
CA LEU A 85 10.80 4.67 4.38
C LEU A 85 10.10 4.82 5.74
N ILE A 86 8.86 4.35 5.87
CA ILE A 86 8.15 4.30 7.16
C ILE A 86 8.87 3.36 8.14
N GLY A 87 9.46 2.27 7.63
CA GLY A 87 10.32 1.37 8.41
C GLY A 87 11.49 2.09 9.09
N ILE A 88 12.08 3.06 8.41
CA ILE A 88 13.32 3.73 8.80
C ILE A 88 13.05 5.02 9.58
N TYR A 89 12.14 5.86 9.07
CA TYR A 89 11.90 7.20 9.60
C TYR A 89 10.59 7.30 10.41
N GLY A 90 9.70 6.32 10.31
CA GLY A 90 8.36 6.39 10.90
C GLY A 90 7.37 7.20 10.04
N ALA A 91 6.09 6.90 10.19
CA ALA A 91 5.02 7.45 9.37
C ALA A 91 4.87 8.97 9.55
N MET A 92 5.19 9.49 10.74
CA MET A 92 5.14 10.92 11.04
C MET A 92 6.09 11.71 10.13
N HIS A 93 7.36 11.32 10.02
CA HIS A 93 8.32 12.01 9.16
C HIS A 93 8.06 11.76 7.67
N VAL A 94 7.59 10.56 7.30
CA VAL A 94 7.24 10.26 5.90
C VAL A 94 6.02 11.07 5.43
N ALA A 95 5.17 11.53 6.34
CA ALA A 95 4.04 12.41 6.01
C ALA A 95 4.47 13.75 5.38
N ASP A 96 5.72 14.17 5.59
CA ASP A 96 6.28 15.40 5.00
C ASP A 96 6.46 15.30 3.48
N ILE A 97 6.59 14.08 2.95
CA ILE A 97 6.89 13.82 1.53
C ILE A 97 5.82 13.01 0.79
N ALA A 98 4.80 12.51 1.51
CA ALA A 98 3.78 11.64 0.94
C ALA A 98 2.36 12.13 1.30
N PRO A 99 1.44 12.22 0.32
CA PRO A 99 0.05 12.57 0.62
C PRO A 99 -0.59 11.52 1.51
N ALA A 100 -1.57 11.94 2.32
CA ALA A 100 -2.18 11.10 3.34
C ALA A 100 -2.66 9.74 2.80
N ASP A 101 -3.32 9.70 1.64
CA ASP A 101 -3.84 8.44 1.10
C ASP A 101 -2.76 7.48 0.58
N LEU A 102 -1.59 8.00 0.17
CA LEU A 102 -0.40 7.21 -0.15
C LEU A 102 0.20 6.65 1.14
N LEU A 103 0.36 7.50 2.17
CA LEU A 103 0.90 7.12 3.48
C LEU A 103 0.07 5.99 4.12
N GLN A 104 -1.25 6.11 4.12
CA GLN A 104 -2.17 5.10 4.67
C GLN A 104 -2.00 3.72 4.01
N ARG A 105 -1.70 3.69 2.70
CA ARG A 105 -1.44 2.44 1.98
C ARG A 105 -0.03 1.93 2.23
N ALA A 106 0.95 2.82 2.31
CA ALA A 106 2.33 2.47 2.60
C ALA A 106 2.45 1.82 3.99
N MET A 107 1.69 2.29 4.99
CA MET A 107 1.57 1.63 6.29
C MET A 107 1.02 0.20 6.19
N ARG A 108 0.09 -0.06 5.26
CA ARG A 108 -0.45 -1.42 5.02
C ARG A 108 0.58 -2.30 4.29
N HIS A 109 1.30 -1.77 3.31
CA HIS A 109 2.40 -2.47 2.64
C HIS A 109 3.52 -2.81 3.61
N ARG A 110 3.96 -1.87 4.45
CA ARG A 110 4.99 -2.06 5.48
C ARG A 110 4.67 -3.24 6.40
N ALA A 111 3.41 -3.38 6.81
CA ALA A 111 2.98 -4.49 7.64
C ALA A 111 3.17 -5.86 6.99
N THR A 112 3.22 -5.92 5.66
CA THR A 112 3.40 -7.17 4.90
C THR A 112 4.81 -7.33 4.33
N LEU A 113 5.66 -6.31 4.32
CA LEU A 113 7.02 -6.37 3.76
C LEU A 113 7.82 -7.61 4.20
N PRO A 114 7.90 -7.99 5.48
CA PRO A 114 8.66 -9.19 5.85
C PRO A 114 8.05 -10.48 5.29
N LEU A 115 6.73 -10.52 5.05
CA LEU A 115 6.10 -11.67 4.39
C LEU A 115 6.40 -11.71 2.89
N GLN A 116 6.54 -10.54 2.25
CA GLN A 116 6.97 -10.46 0.84
C GLN A 116 8.40 -10.97 0.69
N VAL A 117 9.32 -10.55 1.58
CA VAL A 117 10.69 -11.08 1.65
C VAL A 117 10.68 -12.59 1.91
N ALA A 118 9.87 -13.07 2.85
CA ALA A 118 9.75 -14.50 3.13
C ALA A 118 9.28 -15.29 1.89
N ALA A 119 8.33 -14.75 1.13
CA ALA A 119 7.85 -15.35 -0.11
C ALA A 119 8.94 -15.37 -1.20
N ALA A 120 9.66 -14.27 -1.40
CA ALA A 120 10.78 -14.21 -2.34
C ALA A 120 11.88 -15.21 -1.98
N ALA A 121 12.30 -15.24 -0.71
CA ALA A 121 13.29 -16.17 -0.18
C ALA A 121 12.84 -17.64 -0.35
N HIS A 122 11.55 -17.93 -0.14
CA HIS A 122 11.00 -19.26 -0.41
C HIS A 122 11.15 -19.67 -1.88
N ARG A 123 10.89 -18.75 -2.83
CA ARG A 123 10.98 -19.03 -4.27
C ARG A 123 12.40 -19.37 -4.74
N VAL A 124 13.42 -18.79 -4.12
CA VAL A 124 14.84 -19.05 -4.46
C VAL A 124 15.48 -20.12 -3.58
N GLY A 125 14.72 -20.75 -2.68
CA GLY A 125 15.24 -21.80 -1.80
C GLY A 125 16.06 -21.31 -0.60
N ASP A 126 16.08 -20.00 -0.32
CA ASP A 126 16.79 -19.43 0.82
C ASP A 126 16.00 -19.61 2.12
N ALA A 127 16.27 -20.72 2.82
CA ALA A 127 15.60 -21.05 4.07
C ALA A 127 15.97 -20.10 5.23
N ALA A 128 17.20 -19.58 5.25
CA ALA A 128 17.69 -18.70 6.31
C ALA A 128 17.00 -17.33 6.23
N LEU A 129 16.98 -16.72 5.05
CA LEU A 129 16.30 -15.44 4.83
C LEU A 129 14.79 -15.57 5.05
N ARG A 130 14.18 -16.66 4.58
CA ARG A 130 12.76 -16.93 4.84
C ARG A 130 12.48 -16.98 6.35
N GLY A 131 13.28 -17.72 7.10
CA GLY A 131 13.14 -17.84 8.56
C GLY A 131 13.30 -16.49 9.26
N HIS A 132 14.31 -15.72 8.87
CA HIS A 132 14.55 -14.37 9.39
C HIS A 132 13.34 -13.45 9.14
N ALA A 133 12.83 -13.42 7.92
CA ALA A 133 11.74 -12.52 7.53
C ALA A 133 10.40 -12.87 8.23
N VAL A 134 10.10 -14.17 8.39
CA VAL A 134 8.95 -14.62 9.21
C VAL A 134 9.15 -14.25 10.68
N GLY A 135 10.35 -14.42 11.23
CA GLY A 135 10.67 -14.01 12.59
C GLY A 135 10.48 -12.51 12.80
N ASN A 136 10.94 -11.70 11.85
CA ASN A 136 10.75 -10.25 11.85
C ASN A 136 9.27 -9.85 11.85
N PHE A 137 8.45 -10.48 10.99
CA PHE A 137 6.99 -10.29 10.99
C PHE A 137 6.38 -10.59 12.37
N ARG A 138 6.70 -11.77 12.94
CA ARG A 138 6.17 -12.20 14.25
C ARG A 138 6.55 -11.24 15.36
N SER A 139 7.79 -10.77 15.38
CA SER A 139 8.28 -9.80 16.37
C SER A 139 7.52 -8.48 16.28
N ARG A 140 7.38 -7.91 15.07
CA ARG A 140 6.62 -6.66 14.85
C ARG A 140 5.14 -6.80 15.16
N LEU A 141 4.54 -7.96 14.85
CA LEU A 141 3.15 -8.25 15.21
C LEU A 141 2.96 -8.26 16.72
N ALA A 142 3.82 -8.98 17.46
CA ALA A 142 3.76 -9.06 18.91
C ALA A 142 3.98 -7.68 19.57
N ALA A 143 4.88 -6.87 19.01
CA ALA A 143 5.15 -5.51 19.48
C ALA A 143 4.09 -4.47 19.05
N GLY A 144 3.14 -4.82 18.19
CA GLY A 144 2.16 -3.88 17.65
C GLY A 144 2.74 -2.84 16.67
N THR A 145 3.93 -3.08 16.13
CA THR A 145 4.70 -2.15 15.29
C THR A 145 4.70 -2.53 13.80
N LEU A 146 3.70 -3.29 13.33
CA LEU A 146 3.61 -3.72 11.93
C LEU A 146 3.43 -2.56 10.94
N HIS A 147 2.63 -1.56 11.30
CA HIS A 147 2.29 -0.47 10.38
C HIS A 147 3.24 0.72 10.48
N ASP A 148 3.87 0.89 11.64
CA ASP A 148 4.73 2.02 11.98
C ASP A 148 5.62 1.61 13.16
N PRO A 149 6.92 2.02 13.21
CA PRO A 149 7.78 1.73 14.34
C PRO A 149 7.26 2.26 15.68
N ALA A 150 6.55 3.39 15.68
CA ALA A 150 5.96 3.96 16.90
C ALA A 150 4.57 3.39 17.23
N GLY A 151 4.09 2.37 16.50
CA GLY A 151 2.82 1.69 16.76
C GLY A 151 1.59 2.36 16.14
N SER A 152 1.77 3.45 15.39
CA SER A 152 0.69 4.11 14.66
C SER A 152 0.03 3.14 13.65
N ARG A 153 -1.28 3.28 13.44
CA ARG A 153 -2.05 2.41 12.53
C ARG A 153 -2.72 3.21 11.43
N PRO A 154 -2.91 2.62 10.24
CA PRO A 154 -3.68 3.27 9.21
C PRO A 154 -5.15 3.38 9.63
N LEU A 155 -5.83 4.43 9.15
CA LEU A 155 -7.27 4.61 9.27
C LEU A 155 -8.00 3.43 8.62
N ALA A 156 -9.13 3.05 9.22
CA ALA A 156 -9.95 1.91 8.82
C ALA A 156 -10.49 2.06 7.39
#